data_AF-A0A378LS52-F1
#
_entry.id   AF-A0A378LS52-F1
#
_cell.length_a   1.000
_cell.length_b   1.000
_cell.length_c   1.000
_cell.angle_alpha   90.00
_cell.angle_beta   90.00
_cell.angle_gamma   90.00
#
_symmetry.space_group_name_H-M   'P 1'
#
loop_
_entity.id
_entity.type
_entity.pdbx_description
1 polymer ?
#
loop_
_entity_poly.entity_id
_entity_poly.type
_entity_poly.pdbx_seq_one_letter_code
_entity_poly.pdbx_strand_id
1 'polypeptide(L)'
;MKEFFEKTMNKSDGETVSLAHNEICSCTMCMKSKIPLESTRKHLHGLQSTMVDRRNPDVHGSKALMKSIEALAILKAGTEINMSLAAGIKGDIPTPAGIKIVAPHEITIRATWKNKYEERAISGRDASVFGGLGVLLIPTDIETVTIPKMNARFVPREFLNKYGAELIPLEQSFILDAVSEPSLENLYLIEYQWDSTYIEDYVMKKKGGGGLFVETHPFPHVFTPLSPICSGALILGVKRSEGLYDFAAFEIPFGFTMKIKSNVIHGDSFFVGPYAIALTETELADSVIIKKSNSERDIETVIQTSVPVYDIAALESDSFKPTHRKMLIDKIQHESTFNNNVRFFRLLPSNLLSEIRHLSSSSQKAYDEKFGLIPYTPK
;
A
#
# COMPACT_ATOMS: atom_id res chain seq x y z
N MET A 1 -42.93 -16.35 20.60
CA MET A 1 -41.81 -16.84 19.76
C MET A 1 -42.42 -17.79 18.74
N LYS A 2 -42.03 -17.72 17.45
CA LYS A 2 -42.56 -18.52 16.32
C LYS A 2 -43.89 -18.13 15.62
N GLU A 3 -44.43 -16.92 15.84
CA GLU A 3 -45.70 -16.51 15.18
C GLU A 3 -45.77 -15.02 14.75
N PHE A 4 -44.62 -14.39 14.48
CA PHE A 4 -44.53 -12.96 14.11
C PHE A 4 -43.81 -12.71 12.76
N PHE A 5 -43.66 -13.73 11.92
CA PHE A 5 -42.81 -13.69 10.71
C PHE A 5 -43.53 -13.85 9.36
N GLU A 6 -44.86 -13.98 9.32
CA GLU A 6 -45.61 -14.34 8.09
C GLU A 6 -46.69 -13.33 7.65
N LYS A 7 -46.69 -12.09 8.17
CA LYS A 7 -47.71 -11.08 7.80
C LYS A 7 -47.17 -9.71 7.41
N THR A 8 -46.28 -9.68 6.42
CA THR A 8 -46.00 -8.46 5.64
C THR A 8 -45.68 -8.73 4.16
N MET A 9 -46.45 -9.61 3.50
CA MET A 9 -46.55 -9.61 2.03
C MET A 9 -47.98 -9.30 1.60
N ASN A 10 -48.21 -8.08 1.09
CA ASN A 10 -48.98 -7.75 -0.12
C ASN A 10 -49.53 -6.31 -0.10
N LYS A 11 -49.50 -5.68 -1.29
CA LYS A 11 -49.88 -4.29 -1.64
C LYS A 11 -48.90 -3.21 -1.17
N SER A 12 -48.67 -2.10 -1.88
CA SER A 12 -48.79 -1.76 -3.33
C SER A 12 -48.11 -0.37 -3.53
N ASP A 13 -47.88 0.23 -4.70
CA ASP A 13 -48.20 -0.11 -6.11
C ASP A 13 -46.91 -0.10 -6.97
N GLY A 14 -46.89 0.51 -8.17
CA GLY A 14 -45.73 0.56 -9.07
C GLY A 14 -44.94 1.87 -8.99
N GLU A 15 -43.61 1.75 -8.85
CA GLU A 15 -42.65 2.81 -9.19
C GLU A 15 -41.69 2.33 -10.28
N THR A 16 -41.22 3.28 -11.08
CA THR A 16 -40.20 3.14 -12.13
C THR A 16 -39.05 2.21 -11.73
N VAL A 17 -38.60 1.38 -12.66
CA VAL A 17 -37.39 0.54 -12.52
C VAL A 17 -36.17 1.43 -12.36
N SER A 18 -35.91 1.84 -11.12
CA SER A 18 -34.63 2.39 -10.69
C SER A 18 -33.55 1.35 -10.96
N LEU A 19 -32.41 1.79 -11.48
CA LEU A 19 -31.23 0.95 -11.66
C LEU A 19 -30.76 0.49 -10.28
N ALA A 20 -31.22 -0.67 -9.85
CA ALA A 20 -30.95 -1.23 -8.54
C ALA A 20 -29.43 -1.33 -8.33
N HIS A 21 -28.89 -0.47 -7.47
CA HIS A 21 -27.51 -0.57 -7.04
C HIS A 21 -27.33 -1.91 -6.31
N ASN A 22 -26.31 -2.68 -6.69
CA ASN A 22 -25.92 -3.88 -5.97
C ASN A 22 -25.29 -3.44 -4.64
N GLU A 23 -26.10 -3.22 -3.61
CA GLU A 23 -25.60 -2.88 -2.28
C GLU A 23 -25.23 -4.15 -1.48
N ILE A 24 -24.09 -4.08 -0.81
CA ILE A 24 -23.58 -5.08 0.13
C ILE A 24 -23.81 -4.48 1.52
N CYS A 25 -24.72 -5.08 2.30
CA CYS A 25 -25.10 -4.57 3.62
C CYS A 25 -24.79 -5.57 4.74
N SER A 26 -24.37 -5.06 5.89
CA SER A 26 -24.37 -5.76 7.18
C SER A 26 -25.49 -5.19 8.06
N CYS A 27 -25.53 -5.56 9.35
CA CYS A 27 -26.59 -5.11 10.27
C CYS A 27 -26.60 -3.59 10.56
N THR A 28 -25.51 -2.86 10.25
CA THR A 28 -25.34 -1.44 10.61
C THR A 28 -24.80 -0.56 9.49
N MET A 29 -24.44 -1.11 8.32
CA MET A 29 -23.83 -0.36 7.22
C MET A 29 -24.07 -1.01 5.86
N CYS A 30 -24.00 -0.21 4.80
CA CYS A 30 -24.02 -0.67 3.40
C CYS A 30 -22.86 -0.05 2.60
N MET A 31 -22.40 -0.78 1.60
CA MET A 31 -21.34 -0.47 0.65
C MET A 31 -21.86 -0.75 -0.78
N LYS A 32 -21.44 0.03 -1.77
CA LYS A 32 -21.83 -0.21 -3.17
C LYS A 32 -21.05 -1.38 -3.77
N SER A 33 -21.48 -1.91 -4.91
CA SER A 33 -20.77 -2.96 -5.64
C SER A 33 -20.79 -2.73 -7.15
N LYS A 34 -19.60 -2.71 -7.76
CA LYS A 34 -19.40 -2.87 -9.21
C LYS A 34 -19.40 -4.35 -9.63
N ILE A 35 -19.32 -5.28 -8.68
CA ILE A 35 -19.32 -6.72 -8.93
C ILE A 35 -20.74 -7.16 -9.37
N PRO A 36 -20.88 -8.02 -10.39
CA PRO A 36 -22.18 -8.57 -10.80
C PRO A 36 -22.93 -9.25 -9.65
N LEU A 37 -24.25 -9.10 -9.60
CA LEU A 37 -25.10 -9.49 -8.46
C LEU A 37 -24.96 -10.98 -8.08
N GLU A 38 -24.83 -11.87 -9.06
CA GLU A 38 -24.62 -13.30 -8.84
C GLU A 38 -23.30 -13.60 -8.12
N SER A 39 -22.22 -12.95 -8.55
CA SER A 39 -20.90 -13.06 -7.90
C SER A 39 -20.92 -12.41 -6.50
N THR A 40 -21.55 -11.23 -6.38
CA THR A 40 -21.77 -10.57 -5.07
C THR A 40 -22.50 -11.50 -4.08
N ARG A 41 -23.54 -12.21 -4.51
CA ARG A 41 -24.26 -13.19 -3.67
C ARG A 41 -23.37 -14.38 -3.28
N LYS A 42 -22.60 -14.94 -4.21
CA LYS A 42 -21.68 -16.06 -3.95
C LYS A 42 -20.59 -15.69 -2.95
N HIS A 43 -20.13 -14.44 -2.98
CA HIS A 43 -19.01 -13.96 -2.16
C HIS A 43 -19.44 -13.04 -1.00
N LEU A 44 -20.74 -13.00 -0.66
CA LEU A 44 -21.33 -12.00 0.23
C LEU A 44 -20.65 -11.92 1.60
N HIS A 45 -20.35 -13.07 2.22
CA HIS A 45 -19.69 -13.11 3.53
C HIS A 45 -18.30 -12.46 3.50
N GLY A 46 -17.47 -12.79 2.52
CA GLY A 46 -16.13 -12.21 2.40
C GLY A 46 -16.18 -10.72 2.08
N LEU A 47 -17.11 -10.30 1.22
CA LEU A 47 -17.35 -8.88 0.96
C LEU A 47 -17.82 -8.13 2.21
N GLN A 48 -18.66 -8.75 3.06
CA GLN A 48 -19.10 -8.19 4.34
C GLN A 48 -17.97 -8.10 5.37
N SER A 49 -17.08 -9.08 5.47
CA SER A 49 -15.98 -9.05 6.45
C SER A 49 -14.90 -8.01 6.15
N THR A 50 -14.80 -7.58 4.89
CA THR A 50 -13.95 -6.45 4.48
C THR A 50 -14.57 -5.06 4.75
N MET A 51 -15.82 -4.97 5.23
CA MET A 51 -16.48 -3.70 5.50
C MET A 51 -15.98 -3.04 6.80
N VAL A 52 -15.61 -1.77 6.72
CA VAL A 52 -15.07 -0.99 7.85
C VAL A 52 -15.75 0.39 7.92
N ASP A 53 -16.05 0.88 9.13
CA ASP A 53 -16.49 2.26 9.42
C ASP A 53 -15.92 2.67 10.79
N ARG A 54 -14.66 3.11 10.80
CA ARG A 54 -13.93 3.53 12.00
C ARG A 54 -14.22 4.99 12.30
N ARG A 55 -14.57 5.29 13.56
CA ARG A 55 -15.07 6.61 14.02
C ARG A 55 -14.39 7.03 15.32
N ASN A 56 -14.30 8.33 15.59
CA ASN A 56 -13.70 8.82 16.83
C ASN A 56 -14.45 8.23 18.04
N PRO A 57 -13.82 7.38 18.87
CA PRO A 57 -14.50 6.63 19.93
C PRO A 57 -14.86 7.50 21.14
N ASP A 58 -14.28 8.70 21.24
CA ASP A 58 -14.54 9.66 22.31
C ASP A 58 -15.68 10.63 21.95
N VAL A 59 -16.13 10.65 20.68
CA VAL A 59 -17.16 11.57 20.17
C VAL A 59 -18.32 10.77 19.57
N HIS A 60 -19.44 10.71 20.30
CA HIS A 60 -20.65 10.01 19.86
C HIS A 60 -21.22 10.61 18.57
N GLY A 61 -21.52 9.77 17.58
CA GLY A 61 -22.04 10.21 16.28
C GLY A 61 -21.02 10.93 15.40
N SER A 62 -19.71 10.82 15.70
CA SER A 62 -18.64 11.37 14.87
C SER A 62 -18.67 10.87 13.42
N LYS A 63 -18.06 11.66 12.52
CA LYS A 63 -17.82 11.29 11.13
C LYS A 63 -16.99 10.00 11.05
N ALA A 64 -17.15 9.27 9.95
CA ALA A 64 -16.21 8.20 9.61
C ALA A 64 -14.82 8.80 9.34
N LEU A 65 -13.79 8.13 9.84
CA LEU A 65 -12.38 8.48 9.68
C LEU A 65 -11.65 7.50 8.76
N MET A 66 -12.11 6.25 8.72
CA MET A 66 -11.80 5.29 7.68
C MET A 66 -13.08 4.52 7.33
N LYS A 67 -13.46 4.45 6.05
CA LYS A 67 -14.69 3.77 5.63
C LYS A 67 -14.57 3.03 4.30
N SER A 68 -15.14 1.83 4.21
CA SER A 68 -15.41 1.15 2.93
C SER A 68 -16.53 1.86 2.14
N ILE A 69 -16.29 2.15 0.87
CA ILE A 69 -17.18 2.92 -0.01
C ILE A 69 -17.84 2.03 -1.07
N GLU A 70 -17.03 1.22 -1.76
CA GLU A 70 -17.48 0.38 -2.88
C GLU A 70 -16.61 -0.87 -3.06
N ALA A 71 -17.23 -2.03 -3.30
CA ALA A 71 -16.55 -3.21 -3.79
C ALA A 71 -16.34 -3.09 -5.31
N LEU A 72 -15.07 -2.99 -5.72
CA LEU A 72 -14.67 -2.70 -7.10
C LEU A 72 -14.57 -3.99 -7.92
N ALA A 73 -13.88 -5.00 -7.40
CA ALA A 73 -13.63 -6.27 -8.07
C ALA A 73 -13.36 -7.41 -7.07
N ILE A 74 -13.34 -8.65 -7.58
CA ILE A 74 -12.72 -9.79 -6.91
C ILE A 74 -11.48 -10.15 -7.72
N LEU A 75 -10.30 -10.01 -7.12
CA LEU A 75 -9.03 -10.41 -7.72
C LEU A 75 -8.77 -11.87 -7.36
N LYS A 76 -8.26 -12.65 -8.32
CA LYS A 76 -7.87 -14.03 -8.07
C LYS A 76 -6.35 -14.17 -7.95
N ALA A 77 -5.89 -14.79 -6.88
CA ALA A 77 -4.49 -15.16 -6.69
C ALA A 77 -4.03 -16.12 -7.81
N GLY A 78 -2.82 -15.93 -8.32
CA GLY A 78 -2.26 -16.71 -9.43
C GLY A 78 -2.75 -16.32 -10.83
N THR A 79 -3.59 -15.28 -10.99
CA THR A 79 -4.06 -14.81 -12.30
C THR A 79 -3.44 -13.47 -12.68
N GLU A 80 -3.50 -13.13 -13.98
CA GLU A 80 -3.19 -11.79 -14.45
C GLU A 80 -4.27 -10.79 -14.00
N ILE A 81 -3.82 -9.63 -13.49
CA ILE A 81 -4.65 -8.52 -13.03
C ILE A 81 -4.27 -7.27 -13.81
N ASN A 82 -5.27 -6.54 -14.31
CA ASN A 82 -5.13 -5.16 -14.78
C ASN A 82 -5.78 -4.22 -13.76
N MET A 83 -4.98 -3.47 -13.00
CA MET A 83 -5.51 -2.68 -11.88
C MET A 83 -6.29 -1.43 -12.31
N SER A 84 -5.96 -0.83 -13.47
CA SER A 84 -6.76 0.27 -14.03
C SER A 84 -8.20 -0.17 -14.31
N LEU A 85 -8.37 -1.34 -14.94
CA LEU A 85 -9.67 -1.95 -15.21
C LEU A 85 -10.37 -2.39 -13.92
N ALA A 86 -9.67 -3.11 -13.02
CA ALA A 86 -10.27 -3.67 -11.81
C ALA A 86 -10.73 -2.60 -10.81
N ALA A 87 -9.98 -1.51 -10.66
CA ALA A 87 -10.38 -0.38 -9.82
C ALA A 87 -11.34 0.59 -10.54
N GLY A 88 -11.47 0.50 -11.87
CA GLY A 88 -12.29 1.40 -12.67
C GLY A 88 -11.71 2.81 -12.82
N ILE A 89 -10.38 2.95 -12.71
CA ILE A 89 -9.68 4.23 -12.82
C ILE A 89 -9.72 4.71 -14.27
N LYS A 90 -10.06 5.98 -14.48
CA LYS A 90 -10.15 6.63 -15.80
C LYS A 90 -9.50 8.01 -15.75
N GLY A 91 -8.79 8.37 -16.81
CA GLY A 91 -8.18 9.69 -16.98
C GLY A 91 -6.69 9.62 -17.29
N ASP A 92 -6.11 10.77 -17.61
CA ASP A 92 -4.69 10.89 -17.91
C ASP A 92 -3.86 10.70 -16.64
N ILE A 93 -3.07 9.62 -16.59
CA ILE A 93 -2.08 9.41 -15.54
C ILE A 93 -1.00 10.50 -15.68
N PRO A 94 -0.72 11.31 -14.62
CA PRO A 94 0.24 12.38 -14.71
C PRO A 94 1.62 11.88 -15.13
N THR A 95 2.13 12.35 -16.28
CA THR A 95 3.50 12.04 -16.69
C THR A 95 4.49 12.73 -15.73
N PRO A 96 5.40 12.01 -15.05
CA PRO A 96 6.32 12.60 -14.10
C PRO A 96 7.26 13.62 -14.74
N ALA A 97 7.39 14.80 -14.13
CA ALA A 97 8.35 15.82 -14.52
C ALA A 97 9.71 15.58 -13.85
N GLY A 98 10.78 15.49 -14.66
CA GLY A 98 12.15 15.29 -14.22
C GLY A 98 12.46 13.87 -13.75
N ILE A 99 13.76 13.57 -13.57
CA ILE A 99 14.21 12.29 -12.99
C ILE A 99 14.66 12.57 -11.57
N LYS A 100 13.89 12.05 -10.60
CA LYS A 100 14.13 12.23 -9.17
C LYS A 100 14.61 10.94 -8.53
N ILE A 101 15.55 11.07 -7.59
CA ILE A 101 16.12 9.96 -6.82
C ILE A 101 16.14 10.27 -5.33
N VAL A 102 16.01 9.23 -4.52
CA VAL A 102 16.12 9.28 -3.06
C VAL A 102 17.17 8.26 -2.62
N ALA A 103 18.04 8.65 -1.70
CA ALA A 103 18.93 7.72 -1.01
C ALA A 103 18.08 6.81 -0.12
N PRO A 104 18.08 5.48 -0.33
CA PRO A 104 17.28 4.57 0.48
C PRO A 104 17.62 4.71 1.95
N HIS A 105 16.60 4.85 2.79
CA HIS A 105 16.74 4.97 4.22
C HIS A 105 15.74 4.06 4.93
N GLU A 106 16.18 3.44 6.00
CA GLU A 106 15.40 2.53 6.85
C GLU A 106 15.86 2.72 8.28
N ILE A 107 14.98 2.46 9.24
CA ILE A 107 15.38 2.24 10.63
C ILE A 107 15.49 0.74 10.89
N THR A 108 16.49 0.33 11.68
CA THR A 108 16.51 -1.00 12.30
C THR A 108 16.21 -0.84 13.78
N ILE A 109 15.16 -1.53 14.27
CA ILE A 109 14.71 -1.48 15.66
C ILE A 109 14.83 -2.87 16.28
N ARG A 110 15.25 -2.96 17.55
CA ARG A 110 15.04 -4.17 18.36
C ARG A 110 13.59 -4.17 18.84
N ALA A 111 12.87 -5.27 18.63
CA ALA A 111 11.48 -5.40 19.08
C ALA A 111 11.12 -6.85 19.40
N THR A 112 10.11 -7.05 20.26
CA THR A 112 9.55 -8.38 20.53
C THR A 112 8.14 -8.45 19.96
N TRP A 113 7.98 -9.22 18.89
CA TRP A 113 6.67 -9.55 18.32
C TRP A 113 6.02 -10.64 19.16
N LYS A 114 4.82 -10.37 19.69
CA LYS A 114 3.96 -11.35 20.36
C LYS A 114 2.61 -11.38 19.66
N ASN A 115 2.22 -12.55 19.16
CA ASN A 115 0.96 -12.70 18.46
C ASN A 115 -0.25 -12.63 19.42
N LYS A 116 -1.47 -12.61 18.85
CA LYS A 116 -2.75 -12.52 19.57
C LYS A 116 -2.99 -13.61 20.64
N TYR A 117 -2.27 -14.73 20.59
CA TYR A 117 -2.35 -15.82 21.57
C TYR A 117 -1.27 -15.74 22.66
N GLU A 118 -0.14 -15.10 22.39
CA GLU A 118 0.95 -14.89 23.36
C GLU A 118 0.68 -13.69 24.28
N GLU A 119 0.24 -12.56 23.71
CA GLU A 119 -0.14 -11.37 24.47
C GLU A 119 -1.13 -10.51 23.67
N ARG A 120 -2.41 -10.55 24.07
CA ARG A 120 -3.48 -9.82 23.39
C ARG A 120 -3.43 -8.32 23.71
N ALA A 121 -3.43 -7.48 22.69
CA ALA A 121 -3.46 -6.03 22.83
C ALA A 121 -4.84 -5.48 23.24
N ILE A 122 -4.82 -4.28 23.82
CA ILE A 122 -6.01 -3.51 24.18
C ILE A 122 -6.31 -2.50 23.06
N SER A 123 -7.48 -2.66 22.43
CA SER A 123 -8.02 -1.80 21.37
C SER A 123 -9.56 -1.73 21.46
N GLY A 124 -10.15 -0.91 20.58
CA GLY A 124 -11.56 -0.96 20.22
C GLY A 124 -11.94 -2.25 19.46
N ARG A 125 -13.25 -2.46 19.29
CA ARG A 125 -13.82 -3.70 18.70
C ARG A 125 -13.67 -3.80 17.18
N ASP A 126 -13.39 -2.68 16.51
CA ASP A 126 -13.30 -2.50 15.05
C ASP A 126 -11.86 -2.23 14.56
N ALA A 127 -10.88 -2.42 15.44
CA ALA A 127 -9.47 -2.08 15.19
C ALA A 127 -8.77 -3.01 14.17
N SER A 128 -9.29 -4.21 13.93
CA SER A 128 -8.77 -5.14 12.93
C SER A 128 -9.90 -5.90 12.23
N VAL A 129 -9.71 -6.18 10.93
CA VAL A 129 -10.56 -7.08 10.13
C VAL A 129 -10.17 -8.55 10.29
N PHE A 130 -9.06 -8.84 10.98
CA PHE A 130 -8.53 -10.19 11.25
C PHE A 130 -8.76 -10.64 12.70
N GLY A 131 -9.66 -9.95 13.41
CA GLY A 131 -10.04 -10.27 14.78
C GLY A 131 -9.04 -9.78 15.85
N GLY A 132 -8.43 -10.71 16.58
CA GLY A 132 -7.60 -10.40 17.74
C GLY A 132 -6.23 -9.80 17.38
N LEU A 133 -5.82 -8.74 18.08
CA LEU A 133 -4.51 -8.10 17.91
C LEU A 133 -3.50 -8.59 18.95
N GLY A 134 -2.26 -8.83 18.52
CA GLY A 134 -1.09 -9.02 19.39
C GLY A 134 -0.34 -7.71 19.67
N VAL A 135 0.88 -7.78 20.20
CA VAL A 135 1.73 -6.60 20.50
C VAL A 135 3.14 -6.71 19.91
N LEU A 136 3.63 -5.62 19.34
CA LEU A 136 5.04 -5.42 18.98
C LEU A 136 5.67 -4.52 20.05
N LEU A 137 6.45 -5.12 20.94
CA LEU A 137 7.05 -4.43 22.07
C LEU A 137 8.33 -3.72 21.64
N ILE A 138 8.31 -2.38 21.72
CA ILE A 138 9.44 -1.49 21.50
C ILE A 138 10.13 -1.18 22.84
N PRO A 139 11.47 -1.25 22.92
CA PRO A 139 12.25 -0.86 24.10
C PRO A 139 11.93 0.55 24.62
N THR A 140 11.89 0.72 25.94
CA THR A 140 11.47 1.97 26.60
C THR A 140 12.45 3.14 26.46
N ASP A 141 13.68 2.88 26.01
CA ASP A 141 14.68 3.89 25.63
C ASP A 141 14.38 4.56 24.28
N ILE A 142 13.44 4.02 23.50
CA ILE A 142 12.90 4.67 22.30
C ILE A 142 11.68 5.50 22.73
N GLU A 143 11.78 6.82 22.58
CA GLU A 143 10.69 7.74 22.89
C GLU A 143 9.63 7.80 21.79
N THR A 144 10.05 7.63 20.53
CA THR A 144 9.23 7.69 19.32
C THR A 144 9.89 6.92 18.17
N VAL A 145 9.14 6.03 17.53
CA VAL A 145 9.57 5.32 16.31
C VAL A 145 9.42 6.24 15.09
N THR A 146 10.53 6.71 14.55
CA THR A 146 10.56 7.61 13.37
C THR A 146 10.89 6.84 12.10
N ILE A 147 9.88 6.49 11.30
CA ILE A 147 10.04 5.72 10.07
C ILE A 147 10.34 6.66 8.89
N PRO A 148 11.43 6.44 8.12
CA PRO A 148 11.70 7.23 6.93
C PRO A 148 10.68 6.97 5.82
N LYS A 149 10.15 8.06 5.28
CA LYS A 149 9.16 8.08 4.21
C LYS A 149 9.81 8.50 2.89
N MET A 150 9.59 7.71 1.86
CA MET A 150 10.15 7.92 0.53
C MET A 150 9.07 7.72 -0.53
N ASN A 151 9.17 8.41 -1.66
CA ASN A 151 8.30 8.09 -2.79
C ASN A 151 8.76 6.79 -3.45
N ALA A 152 7.85 5.81 -3.63
CA ALA A 152 8.18 4.49 -4.18
C ALA A 152 8.82 4.56 -5.57
N ARG A 153 8.49 5.58 -6.38
CA ARG A 153 9.07 5.78 -7.73
C ARG A 153 10.51 6.33 -7.68
N PHE A 154 10.97 6.87 -6.55
CA PHE A 154 12.27 7.52 -6.42
C PHE A 154 13.35 6.64 -5.79
N VAL A 155 12.98 5.52 -5.17
CA VAL A 155 13.91 4.49 -4.65
C VAL A 155 14.29 3.46 -5.74
N PRO A 156 15.44 2.75 -5.62
CA PRO A 156 15.77 1.61 -6.48
C PRO A 156 14.81 0.43 -6.25
N ARG A 157 14.54 -0.37 -7.29
CA ARG A 157 13.61 -1.51 -7.17
C ARG A 157 14.17 -2.61 -6.27
N GLU A 158 15.48 -2.78 -6.21
CA GLU A 158 16.17 -3.72 -5.30
C GLU A 158 15.82 -3.43 -3.84
N PHE A 159 15.63 -2.15 -3.51
CA PHE A 159 15.24 -1.73 -2.17
C PHE A 159 13.77 -2.06 -1.89
N LEU A 160 12.85 -1.87 -2.84
CA LEU A 160 11.46 -2.34 -2.70
C LEU A 160 11.39 -3.88 -2.60
N ASN A 161 12.14 -4.58 -3.46
CA ASN A 161 12.22 -6.04 -3.50
C ASN A 161 12.70 -6.63 -2.17
N LYS A 162 13.59 -5.95 -1.44
CA LYS A 162 14.03 -6.33 -0.08
C LYS A 162 12.83 -6.46 0.87
N TYR A 163 11.87 -5.55 0.77
CA TYR A 163 10.62 -5.55 1.53
C TYR A 163 9.52 -6.42 0.88
N GLY A 164 9.85 -7.24 -0.14
CA GLY A 164 8.88 -8.04 -0.87
C GLY A 164 7.86 -7.22 -1.67
N ALA A 165 8.18 -5.96 -1.98
CA ALA A 165 7.29 -5.01 -2.64
C ALA A 165 7.69 -4.72 -4.09
N GLU A 166 6.69 -4.39 -4.90
CA GLU A 166 6.82 -4.10 -6.32
C GLU A 166 5.88 -2.96 -6.71
N LEU A 167 6.43 -1.85 -7.22
CA LEU A 167 5.66 -0.74 -7.75
C LEU A 167 5.38 -0.97 -9.24
N ILE A 168 4.10 -1.00 -9.62
CA ILE A 168 3.64 -1.36 -10.97
C ILE A 168 2.81 -0.21 -11.54
N PRO A 169 3.10 0.28 -12.76
CA PRO A 169 2.25 1.27 -13.44
C PRO A 169 0.84 0.73 -13.70
N LEU A 170 -0.20 1.56 -13.60
CA LEU A 170 -1.59 1.10 -13.78
C LEU A 170 -1.92 0.65 -15.22
N GLU A 171 -1.16 1.12 -16.20
CA GLU A 171 -1.21 0.66 -17.59
C GLU A 171 -0.64 -0.77 -17.79
N GLN A 172 0.11 -1.29 -16.82
CA GLN A 172 0.76 -2.59 -16.88
C GLN A 172 -0.06 -3.66 -16.13
N SER A 173 -0.43 -4.73 -16.84
CA SER A 173 -0.93 -5.97 -16.22
C SER A 173 0.19 -6.73 -15.51
N PHE A 174 -0.15 -7.43 -14.43
CA PHE A 174 0.79 -8.27 -13.68
C PHE A 174 0.12 -9.54 -13.16
N ILE A 175 0.92 -10.58 -12.88
CA ILE A 175 0.45 -11.76 -12.16
C ILE A 175 0.38 -11.42 -10.66
N LEU A 176 -0.81 -11.56 -10.07
CA LEU A 176 -0.98 -11.57 -8.63
C LEU A 176 -0.48 -12.91 -8.10
N ASP A 177 0.36 -12.89 -7.06
CA ASP A 177 1.05 -14.09 -6.60
C ASP A 177 0.05 -15.20 -6.17
N ALA A 178 0.38 -16.46 -6.44
CA ALA A 178 -0.46 -17.59 -6.07
C ALA A 178 -0.38 -17.89 -4.57
N VAL A 179 -1.48 -18.40 -4.00
CA VAL A 179 -1.59 -18.83 -2.60
C VAL A 179 -1.63 -20.36 -2.49
N SER A 180 -1.23 -20.90 -1.34
CA SER A 180 -1.35 -22.33 -1.04
C SER A 180 -2.74 -22.74 -0.56
N GLU A 181 -3.43 -21.83 0.16
CA GLU A 181 -4.74 -22.09 0.76
C GLU A 181 -5.88 -21.67 -0.19
N PRO A 182 -6.78 -22.58 -0.61
CA PRO A 182 -7.86 -22.24 -1.54
C PRO A 182 -8.84 -21.17 -1.03
N SER A 183 -8.98 -21.03 0.30
CA SER A 183 -9.79 -19.98 0.94
C SER A 183 -9.24 -18.58 0.68
N LEU A 184 -7.94 -18.44 0.41
CA LEU A 184 -7.26 -17.18 0.15
C LEU A 184 -7.17 -16.83 -1.34
N GLU A 185 -7.71 -17.66 -2.23
CA GLU A 185 -7.64 -17.42 -3.68
C GLU A 185 -8.37 -16.14 -4.11
N ASN A 186 -9.40 -15.74 -3.38
CA ASN A 186 -10.24 -14.58 -3.72
C ASN A 186 -9.91 -13.42 -2.78
N LEU A 187 -9.36 -12.33 -3.35
CA LEU A 187 -9.14 -11.07 -2.65
C LEU A 187 -10.18 -10.05 -3.12
N TYR A 188 -10.84 -9.40 -2.17
CA TYR A 188 -11.89 -8.41 -2.45
C TYR A 188 -11.24 -7.04 -2.58
N LEU A 189 -11.27 -6.46 -3.79
CA LEU A 189 -10.77 -5.12 -4.06
C LEU A 189 -11.83 -4.11 -3.61
N ILE A 190 -11.59 -3.47 -2.48
CA ILE A 190 -12.51 -2.51 -1.85
C ILE A 190 -11.91 -1.10 -1.93
N GLU A 191 -12.73 -0.13 -2.29
CA GLU A 191 -12.44 1.29 -2.09
C GLU A 191 -12.61 1.64 -0.61
N TYR A 192 -11.54 2.14 0.01
CA TYR A 192 -11.52 2.69 1.34
C TYR A 192 -11.16 4.18 1.29
N GLN A 193 -11.90 5.00 2.03
CA GLN A 193 -11.65 6.43 2.21
C GLN A 193 -11.06 6.68 3.60
N TRP A 194 -9.86 7.25 3.66
CA TRP A 194 -9.26 7.78 4.90
C TRP A 194 -9.44 9.29 5.02
N ASP A 195 -9.70 9.75 6.22
CA ASP A 195 -9.68 11.15 6.64
C ASP A 195 -8.30 11.52 7.22
N SER A 196 -7.87 12.77 7.05
CA SER A 196 -6.53 13.21 7.49
C SER A 196 -6.31 13.14 9.00
N THR A 197 -7.38 13.12 9.82
CA THR A 197 -7.25 13.00 11.28
C THR A 197 -7.33 11.55 11.79
N TYR A 198 -7.43 10.54 10.90
CA TYR A 198 -7.61 9.13 11.29
C TYR A 198 -6.57 8.60 12.30
N ILE A 199 -5.29 8.98 12.16
CA ILE A 199 -4.24 8.61 13.11
C ILE A 199 -4.55 9.14 14.53
N GLU A 200 -4.84 10.43 14.63
CA GLU A 200 -5.01 11.14 15.91
C GLU A 200 -6.35 10.84 16.59
N ASP A 201 -7.43 10.84 15.79
CA ASP A 201 -8.80 10.69 16.27
C ASP A 201 -9.26 9.23 16.43
N TYR A 202 -8.57 8.25 15.82
CA TYR A 202 -8.89 6.83 15.97
C TYR A 202 -7.69 5.97 16.37
N VAL A 203 -6.63 5.93 15.56
CA VAL A 203 -5.54 4.93 15.72
C VAL A 203 -4.87 5.05 17.09
N MET A 204 -4.49 6.27 17.48
CA MET A 204 -3.82 6.55 18.75
C MET A 204 -4.77 6.59 19.97
N LYS A 205 -6.07 6.31 19.79
CA LYS A 205 -7.04 6.26 20.88
C LYS A 205 -7.07 4.86 21.50
N LYS A 206 -6.97 4.75 22.83
CA LYS A 206 -7.04 3.46 23.56
C LYS A 206 -8.36 2.69 23.34
N LYS A 207 -9.46 3.40 23.03
CA LYS A 207 -10.77 2.83 22.68
C LYS A 207 -11.02 2.70 21.16
N GLY A 208 -10.12 3.21 20.33
CA GLY A 208 -10.14 3.14 18.87
C GLY A 208 -9.14 2.09 18.39
N GLY A 209 -8.12 2.47 17.62
CA GLY A 209 -7.09 1.53 17.17
C GLY A 209 -6.27 0.92 18.31
N GLY A 210 -6.10 1.62 19.43
CA GLY A 210 -5.27 1.18 20.56
C GLY A 210 -3.76 1.44 20.37
N GLY A 211 -3.38 2.10 19.28
CA GLY A 211 -2.02 2.35 18.82
C GLY A 211 -1.88 2.02 17.33
N LEU A 212 -0.76 2.42 16.72
CA LEU A 212 -0.45 2.02 15.34
C LEU A 212 -0.24 0.51 15.27
N PHE A 213 -0.73 -0.14 14.22
CA PHE A 213 -0.49 -1.57 13.98
C PHE A 213 0.43 -1.81 12.78
N VAL A 214 1.07 -2.97 12.78
CA VAL A 214 1.64 -3.62 11.60
C VAL A 214 1.18 -5.07 11.55
N GLU A 215 1.13 -5.67 10.37
CA GLU A 215 0.57 -7.00 10.18
C GLU A 215 1.27 -7.79 9.08
N THR A 216 1.03 -9.09 9.08
CA THR A 216 1.53 -10.03 8.08
C THR A 216 0.52 -11.15 7.85
N HIS A 217 0.36 -11.58 6.60
CA HIS A 217 -0.65 -12.58 6.22
C HIS A 217 -0.22 -13.41 4.99
N PRO A 218 -0.67 -14.67 4.86
CA PRO A 218 -0.17 -15.60 3.84
C PRO A 218 -0.69 -15.40 2.40
N PHE A 219 -1.40 -14.29 2.12
CA PHE A 219 -1.82 -13.88 0.78
C PHE A 219 -1.12 -12.57 0.34
N PRO A 220 -0.95 -12.30 -0.97
CA PRO A 220 -0.40 -11.04 -1.45
C PRO A 220 -1.39 -9.90 -1.25
N HIS A 221 -0.90 -8.65 -1.18
CA HIS A 221 -1.75 -7.46 -1.07
C HIS A 221 -1.48 -6.50 -2.22
N VAL A 222 -2.48 -5.72 -2.61
CA VAL A 222 -2.29 -4.59 -3.54
C VAL A 222 -2.90 -3.32 -2.96
N PHE A 223 -2.21 -2.20 -3.16
CA PHE A 223 -2.60 -0.88 -2.70
C PHE A 223 -2.54 0.11 -3.87
N THR A 224 -3.67 0.71 -4.21
CA THR A 224 -3.79 1.63 -5.36
C THR A 224 -4.43 2.95 -4.95
N PRO A 225 -3.74 4.10 -5.03
CA PRO A 225 -4.35 5.41 -4.89
C PRO A 225 -5.39 5.62 -6.01
N LEU A 226 -6.61 6.02 -5.65
CA LEU A 226 -7.69 6.27 -6.62
C LEU A 226 -7.76 7.72 -7.10
N SER A 227 -6.96 8.62 -6.51
CA SER A 227 -6.97 10.05 -6.83
C SER A 227 -5.59 10.68 -6.63
N PRO A 228 -5.22 11.74 -7.38
CA PRO A 228 -3.98 12.48 -7.13
C PRO A 228 -3.95 13.24 -5.79
N ILE A 229 -5.07 13.35 -5.05
CA ILE A 229 -5.07 13.91 -3.68
C ILE A 229 -4.63 12.90 -2.62
N CYS A 230 -4.48 11.63 -2.97
CA CYS A 230 -4.08 10.59 -2.04
C CYS A 230 -2.66 10.85 -1.52
N SER A 231 -2.48 10.68 -0.22
CA SER A 231 -1.22 10.91 0.47
C SER A 231 -1.04 9.98 1.66
N GLY A 232 0.06 10.13 2.39
CA GLY A 232 0.53 9.12 3.33
C GLY A 232 1.43 8.08 2.66
N ALA A 233 1.88 7.10 3.43
CA ALA A 233 2.78 6.07 2.95
C ALA A 233 2.56 4.73 3.66
N LEU A 234 2.67 3.66 2.87
CA LEU A 234 2.64 2.28 3.33
C LEU A 234 3.92 1.98 4.10
N ILE A 235 3.80 1.62 5.38
CA ILE A 235 4.93 1.07 6.15
C ILE A 235 5.16 -0.35 5.65
N LEU A 236 6.43 -0.69 5.39
CA LEU A 236 6.87 -2.06 5.14
C LEU A 236 7.96 -2.44 6.14
N GLY A 237 7.95 -3.71 6.55
CA GLY A 237 8.86 -4.26 7.53
C GLY A 237 9.59 -5.52 7.05
N VAL A 238 10.83 -5.72 7.52
CA VAL A 238 11.59 -6.97 7.34
C VAL A 238 12.11 -7.44 8.69
N LYS A 239 11.76 -8.67 9.08
CA LYS A 239 12.34 -9.32 10.27
C LYS A 239 13.77 -9.78 9.97
N ARG A 240 14.73 -9.32 10.78
CA ARG A 240 16.12 -9.77 10.79
C ARG A 240 16.33 -10.85 11.87
N SER A 241 17.57 -11.33 11.99
CA SER A 241 18.01 -12.14 13.14
C SER A 241 17.90 -11.38 14.46
N GLU A 242 17.97 -12.12 15.58
CA GLU A 242 18.10 -11.55 16.94
C GLU A 242 16.99 -10.59 17.40
N GLY A 243 15.80 -10.66 16.80
CA GLY A 243 14.68 -9.77 17.15
C GLY A 243 14.86 -8.33 16.67
N LEU A 244 15.68 -8.13 15.64
CA LEU A 244 15.77 -6.87 14.92
C LEU A 244 14.73 -6.83 13.78
N TYR A 245 14.18 -5.65 13.50
CA TYR A 245 13.22 -5.40 12.43
C TYR A 245 13.61 -4.13 11.69
N ASP A 246 13.65 -4.18 10.36
CA ASP A 246 13.79 -2.98 9.54
C ASP A 246 12.42 -2.41 9.20
N PHE A 247 12.28 -1.09 9.20
CA PHE A 247 11.09 -0.41 8.70
C PHE A 247 11.44 0.76 7.78
N ALA A 248 10.69 0.89 6.70
CA ALA A 248 10.66 2.03 5.79
C ALA A 248 9.22 2.28 5.33
N ALA A 249 8.89 3.52 4.96
CA ALA A 249 7.57 3.89 4.49
C ALA A 249 7.62 4.39 3.04
N PHE A 250 6.66 3.94 2.22
CA PHE A 250 6.62 4.21 0.78
C PHE A 250 5.32 4.91 0.37
N GLU A 251 5.44 6.16 -0.10
CA GLU A 251 4.34 6.85 -0.76
C GLU A 251 4.10 6.19 -2.12
N ILE A 252 2.86 5.80 -2.38
CA ILE A 252 2.45 5.21 -3.66
C ILE A 252 1.94 6.37 -4.53
N PRO A 253 2.64 6.77 -5.60
CA PRO A 253 2.17 7.82 -6.48
C PRO A 253 0.90 7.39 -7.24
N PHE A 254 -0.05 8.31 -7.41
CA PHE A 254 -1.18 8.11 -8.32
C PHE A 254 -0.69 7.77 -9.73
N GLY A 255 -1.36 6.82 -10.40
CA GLY A 255 -0.84 6.19 -11.62
C GLY A 255 -0.14 4.85 -11.40
N PHE A 256 0.06 4.42 -10.16
CA PHE A 256 0.73 3.17 -9.81
C PHE A 256 -0.07 2.36 -8.79
N THR A 257 0.16 1.06 -8.75
CA THR A 257 -0.20 0.18 -7.64
C THR A 257 1.06 -0.33 -6.96
N MET A 258 1.02 -0.51 -5.64
CA MET A 258 2.03 -1.26 -4.90
C MET A 258 1.51 -2.69 -4.70
N LYS A 259 2.19 -3.70 -5.24
CA LYS A 259 1.98 -5.10 -4.89
C LYS A 259 2.97 -5.48 -3.79
N ILE A 260 2.52 -6.19 -2.76
CA ILE A 260 3.39 -6.87 -1.79
C ILE A 260 3.12 -8.37 -1.79
N LYS A 261 4.18 -9.15 -1.59
CA LYS A 261 4.13 -10.61 -1.48
C LYS A 261 3.43 -11.06 -0.20
N SER A 262 2.97 -12.31 -0.18
CA SER A 262 2.57 -12.99 1.06
C SER A 262 3.65 -12.90 2.14
N ASN A 263 3.21 -12.75 3.39
CA ASN A 263 4.01 -12.67 4.61
C ASN A 263 4.95 -11.45 4.73
N VAL A 264 4.77 -10.42 3.89
CA VAL A 264 5.41 -9.11 4.09
C VAL A 264 4.78 -8.42 5.30
N ILE A 265 5.62 -7.94 6.23
CA ILE A 265 5.17 -7.09 7.33
C ILE A 265 4.80 -5.73 6.74
N HIS A 266 3.62 -5.21 7.03
CA HIS A 266 3.17 -3.92 6.50
C HIS A 266 2.20 -3.19 7.43
N GLY A 267 1.93 -1.91 7.15
CA GLY A 267 0.93 -1.12 7.86
C GLY A 267 0.48 0.10 7.04
N ASP A 268 -0.83 0.23 6.85
CA ASP A 268 -1.47 1.19 5.93
C ASP A 268 -2.10 2.41 6.63
N SER A 269 -2.06 2.44 7.97
CA SER A 269 -2.76 3.42 8.82
C SER A 269 -2.46 4.90 8.50
N PHE A 270 -1.34 5.21 7.83
CA PHE A 270 -0.95 6.57 7.46
C PHE A 270 -1.58 7.07 6.15
N PHE A 271 -2.33 6.25 5.40
CA PHE A 271 -3.01 6.71 4.19
C PHE A 271 -4.06 7.79 4.47
N VAL A 272 -4.22 8.69 3.51
CA VAL A 272 -5.21 9.78 3.47
C VAL A 272 -5.77 9.88 2.06
N GLY A 273 -7.10 9.93 1.92
CA GLY A 273 -7.77 9.89 0.62
C GLY A 273 -8.33 8.50 0.26
N PRO A 274 -8.88 8.34 -0.97
CA PRO A 274 -9.44 7.08 -1.45
C PRO A 274 -8.34 6.13 -1.99
N TYR A 275 -8.24 4.92 -1.44
CA TYR A 275 -7.40 3.85 -1.96
C TYR A 275 -8.23 2.60 -2.24
N ALA A 276 -7.92 1.91 -3.33
CA ALA A 276 -8.38 0.54 -3.55
C ALA A 276 -7.37 -0.44 -2.96
N ILE A 277 -7.84 -1.34 -2.11
CA ILE A 277 -7.03 -2.35 -1.42
C ILE A 277 -7.69 -3.71 -1.61
N ALA A 278 -6.90 -4.75 -1.95
CA ALA A 278 -7.41 -6.11 -2.11
C ALA A 278 -7.01 -7.01 -0.93
N LEU A 279 -8.00 -7.42 -0.13
CA LEU A 279 -7.82 -8.20 1.09
C LEU A 279 -8.84 -9.35 1.17
N THR A 280 -8.62 -10.28 2.09
CA THR A 280 -9.58 -11.34 2.42
C THR A 280 -9.44 -11.70 3.89
N GLU A 281 -10.55 -11.91 4.60
CA GLU A 281 -10.54 -12.24 6.02
C GLU A 281 -9.92 -13.64 6.25
N THR A 282 -9.02 -13.74 7.22
CA THR A 282 -8.44 -15.01 7.65
C THR A 282 -7.88 -14.94 9.07
N GLU A 283 -8.04 -16.02 9.83
CA GLU A 283 -7.42 -16.18 11.15
C GLU A 283 -5.90 -16.38 11.07
N LEU A 284 -5.37 -16.68 9.88
CA LEU A 284 -3.94 -16.85 9.60
C LEU A 284 -3.15 -15.53 9.52
N ALA A 285 -3.83 -14.39 9.54
CA ALA A 285 -3.19 -13.08 9.64
C ALA A 285 -2.74 -12.84 11.10
N ASP A 286 -1.55 -12.27 11.25
CA ASP A 286 -0.98 -11.85 12.53
C ASP A 286 -0.76 -10.34 12.49
N SER A 287 -1.63 -9.62 13.20
CA SER A 287 -1.64 -8.16 13.28
C SER A 287 -1.33 -7.74 14.71
N VAL A 288 -0.35 -6.84 14.88
CA VAL A 288 0.18 -6.43 16.20
C VAL A 288 0.18 -4.92 16.36
N ILE A 289 -0.20 -4.44 17.55
CA ILE A 289 -0.10 -3.03 17.92
C ILE A 289 1.30 -2.72 18.42
N ILE A 290 1.90 -1.62 17.96
CA ILE A 290 3.19 -1.12 18.44
C ILE A 290 3.01 -0.49 19.83
N LYS A 291 3.71 -1.04 20.82
CA LYS A 291 3.57 -0.71 22.25
C LYS A 291 4.94 -0.57 22.91
N LYS A 292 5.03 0.23 23.98
CA LYS A 292 6.21 0.24 24.86
C LYS A 292 6.32 -1.08 25.63
N SER A 293 7.56 -1.54 25.85
CA SER A 293 7.85 -2.75 26.64
C SER A 293 7.68 -2.57 28.15
N ASN A 294 7.18 -1.42 28.60
CA ASN A 294 6.84 -1.15 30.00
C ASN A 294 5.63 -1.96 30.49
N SER A 295 5.39 -1.97 31.81
CA SER A 295 4.31 -2.75 32.44
C SER A 295 2.90 -2.34 31.99
N GLU A 296 2.70 -1.09 31.60
CA GLU A 296 1.37 -0.56 31.26
C GLU A 296 0.99 -0.74 29.78
N ARG A 297 1.95 -1.13 28.94
CA ARG A 297 1.81 -1.26 27.47
C ARG A 297 1.25 0.02 26.85
N ASP A 298 1.95 1.12 27.16
CA ASP A 298 1.67 2.41 26.57
C ASP A 298 1.72 2.35 25.05
N ILE A 299 0.90 3.18 24.43
CA ILE A 299 0.91 3.35 22.97
C ILE A 299 2.25 3.93 22.57
N GLU A 300 2.95 3.26 21.65
CA GLU A 300 4.17 3.81 21.08
C GLU A 300 3.83 4.91 20.07
N THR A 301 4.51 6.04 20.15
CA THR A 301 4.38 7.10 19.16
C THR A 301 5.14 6.70 17.91
N VAL A 302 4.44 6.59 16.78
CA VAL A 302 5.08 6.32 15.48
C VAL A 302 4.83 7.52 14.58
N ILE A 303 5.88 8.01 13.93
CA ILE A 303 5.79 9.11 12.95
C ILE A 303 6.52 8.74 11.66
N GLN A 304 6.16 9.41 10.57
CA GLN A 304 6.81 9.28 9.27
C GLN A 304 7.54 10.58 8.90
N THR A 305 8.83 10.51 8.55
CA THR A 305 9.64 11.68 8.15
C THR A 305 10.14 11.56 6.72
N SER A 306 9.89 12.59 5.89
CA SER A 306 10.29 12.56 4.48
C SER A 306 11.82 12.58 4.31
N VAL A 307 12.35 11.63 3.55
CA VAL A 307 13.76 11.61 3.15
C VAL A 307 14.01 12.63 2.01
N PRO A 308 15.15 13.35 1.98
CA PRO A 308 15.47 14.28 0.90
C PRO A 308 15.42 13.65 -0.50
N VAL A 309 14.76 14.37 -1.42
CA VAL A 309 14.66 14.02 -2.84
C VAL A 309 15.63 14.88 -3.65
N TYR A 310 16.41 14.27 -4.53
CA TYR A 310 17.35 14.95 -5.41
C TYR A 310 16.83 14.92 -6.86
N ASP A 311 16.86 16.07 -7.54
CA ASP A 311 16.59 16.17 -8.97
C ASP A 311 17.90 16.04 -9.75
N ILE A 312 17.98 15.07 -10.67
CA ILE A 312 19.20 14.81 -11.45
C ILE A 312 19.56 15.97 -12.37
N ALA A 313 18.58 16.74 -12.85
CA ALA A 313 18.84 17.91 -13.68
C ALA A 313 19.55 19.03 -12.91
N ALA A 314 19.49 19.03 -11.56
CA ALA A 314 20.20 19.98 -10.71
C ALA A 314 21.59 19.47 -10.24
N LEU A 315 22.00 18.26 -10.61
CA LEU A 315 23.26 17.64 -10.15
C LEU A 315 24.45 17.88 -11.09
N GLU A 316 24.49 19.00 -11.82
CA GLU A 316 25.58 19.35 -12.75
C GLU A 316 26.91 19.78 -12.08
N SER A 317 27.06 19.61 -10.76
CA SER A 317 28.30 19.91 -10.03
C SER A 317 29.04 18.64 -9.57
N ASP A 318 30.36 18.72 -9.38
CA ASP A 318 31.31 17.61 -9.09
C ASP A 318 31.08 16.83 -7.78
N SER A 319 29.90 16.93 -7.16
CA SER A 319 29.57 16.37 -5.84
C SER A 319 28.95 14.96 -5.86
N PHE A 320 29.07 14.21 -6.97
CA PHE A 320 28.60 12.83 -7.09
C PHE A 320 29.39 11.87 -6.18
N LYS A 321 28.94 11.71 -4.94
CA LYS A 321 29.40 10.63 -4.05
C LYS A 321 29.21 9.26 -4.76
N PRO A 322 30.18 8.32 -4.66
CA PRO A 322 30.09 7.03 -5.36
C PRO A 322 28.80 6.23 -5.08
N THR A 323 28.22 6.38 -3.88
CA THR A 323 26.94 5.79 -3.49
C THR A 323 25.77 6.30 -4.34
N HIS A 324 25.68 7.63 -4.56
CA HIS A 324 24.64 8.23 -5.41
C HIS A 324 24.80 7.80 -6.87
N ARG A 325 26.06 7.69 -7.35
CA ARG A 325 26.37 7.22 -8.71
C ARG A 325 25.91 5.78 -8.94
N LYS A 326 26.15 4.87 -7.98
CA LYS A 326 25.66 3.49 -8.07
C LYS A 326 24.12 3.43 -8.13
N MET A 327 23.43 4.05 -7.16
CA MET A 327 21.96 4.10 -7.14
C MET A 327 21.36 4.62 -8.45
N LEU A 328 22.04 5.60 -9.07
CA LEU A 328 21.63 6.19 -10.32
C LEU A 328 21.80 5.22 -11.49
N ILE A 329 22.93 4.51 -11.57
CA ILE A 329 23.15 3.44 -12.56
C ILE A 329 22.11 2.32 -12.39
N ASP A 330 21.87 1.86 -11.16
CA ASP A 330 20.89 0.82 -10.83
C ASP A 330 19.48 1.24 -11.33
N LYS A 331 19.07 2.49 -11.03
CA LYS A 331 17.79 3.06 -11.51
C LYS A 331 17.69 3.15 -13.04
N ILE A 332 18.77 3.56 -13.69
CA ILE A 332 18.82 3.76 -15.16
C ILE A 332 18.74 2.43 -15.89
N GLN A 333 19.48 1.41 -15.43
CA GLN A 333 19.38 0.04 -15.96
C GLN A 333 17.94 -0.47 -15.84
N HIS A 334 17.29 -0.17 -14.70
CA HIS A 334 15.92 -0.60 -14.44
C HIS A 334 14.86 0.08 -15.33
N GLU A 335 14.84 1.42 -15.40
CA GLU A 335 13.91 2.17 -16.27
C GLU A 335 14.08 1.75 -17.75
N SER A 336 15.30 1.42 -18.19
CA SER A 336 15.57 0.91 -19.55
C SER A 336 14.95 -0.46 -19.87
N THR A 337 14.66 -1.26 -18.84
CA THR A 337 14.09 -2.60 -18.97
C THR A 337 12.56 -2.55 -19.10
N PHE A 338 11.92 -1.56 -18.48
CA PHE A 338 10.47 -1.34 -18.54
C PHE A 338 10.06 -0.37 -19.65
N ASN A 339 10.99 0.45 -20.11
CA ASN A 339 10.76 1.44 -21.15
C ASN A 339 12.00 1.50 -22.06
N ASN A 340 11.86 1.07 -23.32
CA ASN A 340 12.83 1.35 -24.41
C ASN A 340 12.79 2.84 -24.83
N ASN A 341 12.66 3.72 -23.84
CA ASN A 341 12.26 5.09 -24.00
C ASN A 341 13.50 5.97 -24.00
N VAL A 342 14.09 6.11 -25.18
CA VAL A 342 15.19 7.03 -25.51
C VAL A 342 15.00 8.42 -24.88
N ARG A 343 13.75 8.88 -24.72
CA ARG A 343 13.38 10.14 -24.06
C ARG A 343 13.87 10.26 -22.61
N PHE A 344 13.90 9.17 -21.84
CA PHE A 344 14.45 9.15 -20.47
C PHE A 344 15.94 9.50 -20.51
N PHE A 345 16.71 8.81 -21.36
CA PHE A 345 18.14 9.00 -21.48
C PHE A 345 18.53 10.38 -22.03
N ARG A 346 17.72 10.99 -22.90
CA ARG A 346 17.92 12.38 -23.37
C ARG A 346 17.91 13.41 -22.23
N LEU A 347 17.18 13.15 -21.14
CA LEU A 347 17.09 14.03 -19.97
C LEU A 347 18.31 13.93 -19.04
N LEU A 348 19.23 13.00 -19.27
CA LEU A 348 20.39 12.82 -18.40
C LEU A 348 21.51 13.83 -18.71
N PRO A 349 22.23 14.31 -17.67
CA PRO A 349 23.46 15.09 -17.83
C PRO A 349 24.46 14.44 -18.77
N SER A 350 25.19 15.27 -19.53
CA SER A 350 26.06 14.84 -20.62
C SER A 350 27.19 13.90 -20.20
N ASN A 351 27.78 14.14 -19.02
CA ASN A 351 28.79 13.29 -18.40
C ASN A 351 28.24 11.89 -18.06
N LEU A 352 27.06 11.84 -17.43
CA LEU A 352 26.40 10.60 -17.03
C LEU A 352 25.93 9.78 -18.23
N LEU A 353 25.34 10.43 -19.24
CA LEU A 353 24.93 9.75 -20.48
C LEU A 353 26.15 9.13 -21.21
N SER A 354 27.30 9.79 -21.17
CA SER A 354 28.56 9.27 -21.72
C SER A 354 29.05 8.00 -21.03
N GLU A 355 28.88 7.91 -19.71
CA GLU A 355 29.24 6.73 -18.92
C GLU A 355 28.34 5.54 -19.23
N ILE A 356 27.02 5.74 -19.21
CA ILE A 356 26.00 4.67 -19.29
C ILE A 356 25.60 4.26 -20.71
N ARG A 357 26.14 4.90 -21.76
CA ARG A 357 25.75 4.64 -23.17
C ARG A 357 25.86 3.16 -23.57
N HIS A 358 26.75 2.42 -22.93
CA HIS A 358 26.99 1.00 -23.19
C HIS A 358 25.99 0.04 -22.49
N LEU A 359 25.11 0.54 -21.60
CA LEU A 359 24.22 -0.31 -20.80
C LEU A 359 22.98 -0.81 -21.56
N SER A 360 22.57 -0.15 -22.65
CA SER A 360 21.40 -0.56 -23.45
C SER A 360 21.44 0.06 -24.85
N SER A 361 20.70 -0.51 -25.81
CA SER A 361 20.49 0.11 -27.12
C SER A 361 19.80 1.48 -27.03
N SER A 362 18.92 1.67 -26.04
CA SER A 362 18.22 2.92 -25.79
C SER A 362 19.15 4.02 -25.24
N SER A 363 20.12 3.68 -24.39
CA SER A 363 21.12 4.61 -23.88
C SER A 363 22.17 4.96 -24.93
N GLN A 364 22.62 3.99 -25.72
CA GLN A 364 23.50 4.22 -26.86
C GLN A 364 22.81 5.14 -27.89
N LYS A 365 21.55 4.87 -28.26
CA LYS A 365 20.79 5.70 -29.19
C LYS A 365 20.61 7.14 -28.68
N ALA A 366 20.29 7.34 -27.40
CA ALA A 366 20.18 8.68 -26.83
C ALA A 366 21.52 9.42 -26.79
N TYR A 367 22.63 8.69 -26.58
CA TYR A 367 23.98 9.23 -26.68
C TYR A 367 24.29 9.66 -28.13
N ASP A 368 24.05 8.79 -29.11
CA ASP A 368 24.29 9.08 -30.53
C ASP A 368 23.43 10.24 -31.05
N GLU A 369 22.19 10.38 -30.55
CA GLU A 369 21.33 11.53 -30.86
C GLU A 369 21.81 12.84 -30.21
N LYS A 370 22.53 12.79 -29.08
CA LYS A 370 23.01 13.97 -28.34
C LYS A 370 24.42 14.42 -28.76
N PHE A 371 25.29 13.49 -29.18
CA PHE A 371 26.70 13.75 -29.50
C PHE A 371 27.10 13.38 -30.93
N GLY A 372 26.18 12.84 -31.74
CA GLY A 372 26.49 12.22 -33.02
C GLY A 372 26.91 10.75 -32.89
N LEU A 373 26.88 10.01 -34.00
CA LEU A 373 27.30 8.61 -34.06
C LEU A 373 28.79 8.48 -33.69
N ILE A 374 29.08 7.94 -32.50
CA ILE A 374 30.45 7.67 -32.06
C ILE A 374 30.59 6.16 -31.86
N PRO A 375 31.36 5.45 -32.72
CA PRO A 375 31.62 4.03 -32.56
C PRO A 375 32.11 3.70 -31.15
N TYR A 376 31.50 2.69 -30.53
CA TYR A 376 31.95 2.21 -29.23
C TYR A 376 33.27 1.45 -29.37
N THR A 377 34.36 2.07 -28.94
CA THR A 377 35.60 1.38 -28.60
C THR A 377 35.52 0.88 -27.15
N PRO A 378 35.54 -0.44 -26.89
CA PRO A 378 35.74 -0.97 -25.55
C PRO A 378 37.11 -0.50 -25.01
N LYS A 379 37.19 -0.28 -23.70
CA LYS A 379 38.45 -0.13 -22.96
C LYS A 379 38.77 -1.41 -22.22
#